data_AF-A0A7J2HL92-F1
#
_entry.id   AF-A0A7J2HL92-F1
#
_cell.length_a   1.000
_cell.length_b   1.000
_cell.length_c   1.000
_cell.angle_alpha   90.00
_cell.angle_beta   90.00
_cell.angle_gamma   90.00
#
_symmetry.space_group_name_H-M   'P 1'
#
loop_
_entity.id
_entity.type
_entity.pdbx_description
1 polymer ?
#
loop_
_entity_poly.entity_id
_entity_poly.type
_entity_poly.pdbx_seq_one_letter_code
_entity_poly.pdbx_strand_id
1 'polypeptide(L)'
;REKIEEIIKTWYYKLKKGEFELEDLSFKVMLSKNVDRYVKTTPPHVKAAKKLINRGISVVAGDIISYVKTKDRDGVEPLEFARKDQVDIDKYVEYLTSAFGQVLDALGIDFDKIIGVTSLEHFM
;
A
#
# COMPACT_ATOMS: atom_id res chain seq x y z
N ARG A 1 19.40 16.40 -2.13
CA ARG A 1 18.42 16.57 -1.03
C ARG A 1 17.10 17.07 -1.61
N GLU A 2 17.09 18.25 -2.23
CA GLU A 2 15.89 18.86 -2.86
C GLU A 2 15.09 17.93 -3.79
N LYS A 3 15.75 17.17 -4.69
CA LYS A 3 15.05 16.22 -5.58
C LYS A 3 14.28 15.13 -4.83
N ILE A 4 14.80 14.65 -3.70
CA ILE A 4 14.16 13.60 -2.91
C ILE A 4 12.92 14.18 -2.20
N GLU A 5 13.07 15.38 -1.65
CA GLU A 5 11.97 16.12 -1.01
C GLU A 5 10.83 16.38 -2.01
N GLU A 6 11.15 16.81 -3.23
CA GLU A 6 10.18 17.06 -4.29
C GLU A 6 9.42 15.78 -4.70
N ILE A 7 10.13 14.65 -4.86
CA ILE A 7 9.51 13.36 -5.22
C ILE A 7 8.54 12.91 -4.13
N ILE A 8 8.96 12.97 -2.86
CA ILE A 8 8.15 12.55 -1.71
C ILE A 8 6.92 13.45 -1.60
N LYS A 9 7.10 14.77 -1.68
CA LYS A 9 6.01 15.74 -1.64
C LYS A 9 5.01 15.52 -2.77
N THR A 10 5.51 15.26 -3.98
CA THR A 10 4.67 14.98 -5.15
C THR A 10 3.81 13.73 -4.94
N TRP A 11 4.41 12.63 -4.49
CA TRP A 11 3.68 11.39 -4.24
C TRP A 11 2.69 11.52 -3.08
N TYR A 12 3.06 12.22 -2.00
CA TYR A 12 2.16 12.49 -0.89
C TYR A 12 0.88 13.20 -1.36
N TYR A 13 1.00 14.28 -2.15
CA TYR A 13 -0.18 14.98 -2.65
C TYR A 13 -0.95 14.18 -3.70
N LYS A 14 -0.28 13.42 -4.57
CA LYS A 14 -0.96 12.50 -5.50
C LYS A 14 -1.83 11.49 -4.76
N LEU A 15 -1.29 10.88 -3.70
CA LEU A 15 -2.03 9.96 -2.83
C LEU A 15 -3.24 10.65 -2.19
N LYS A 16 -3.05 11.81 -1.55
CA LYS A 16 -4.14 12.56 -0.89
C LYS A 16 -5.21 13.06 -1.85
N LYS A 17 -4.86 13.37 -3.11
CA LYS A 17 -5.81 13.81 -4.15
C LYS A 17 -6.47 12.67 -4.93
N GLY A 18 -6.03 11.42 -4.75
CA GLY A 18 -6.52 10.31 -5.57
C GLY A 18 -5.94 10.26 -6.99
N GLU A 19 -4.87 11.01 -7.26
CA GLU A 19 -4.22 11.16 -8.57
C GLU A 19 -3.17 10.05 -8.79
N PHE A 20 -3.59 8.79 -8.68
CA PHE A 20 -2.75 7.60 -8.87
C PHE A 20 -3.52 6.53 -9.64
N GLU A 21 -2.81 5.62 -10.28
CA GLU A 21 -3.39 4.38 -10.81
C GLU A 21 -3.28 3.26 -9.78
N LEU A 22 -4.17 2.26 -9.84
CA LEU A 22 -4.15 1.16 -8.85
C LEU A 22 -2.88 0.32 -8.98
N GLU A 23 -2.32 0.25 -10.18
CA GLU A 23 -1.06 -0.40 -10.49
C GLU A 23 0.10 0.23 -9.73
N ASP A 24 0.12 1.57 -9.57
CA ASP A 24 1.15 2.31 -8.82
C ASP A 24 1.18 1.88 -7.34
N LEU A 25 0.03 1.44 -6.83
CA LEU A 25 -0.16 1.06 -5.43
C LEU A 25 -0.18 -0.46 -5.23
N SER A 26 -0.07 -1.23 -6.32
CA SER A 26 -0.21 -2.69 -6.27
C SER A 26 1.02 -3.37 -5.67
N PHE A 27 0.79 -4.15 -4.62
CA PHE A 27 1.77 -5.10 -4.10
C PHE A 27 1.71 -6.37 -4.92
N LYS A 28 2.87 -6.87 -5.37
CA LYS A 28 2.99 -8.11 -6.14
C LYS A 28 3.80 -9.12 -5.35
N VAL A 29 3.16 -10.21 -4.93
CA VAL A 29 3.79 -11.22 -4.07
C VAL A 29 3.44 -12.62 -4.57
N MET A 30 4.46 -13.47 -4.70
CA MET A 30 4.28 -14.86 -5.09
C MET A 30 3.70 -15.70 -3.94
N LEU A 31 2.74 -16.58 -4.25
CA LEU A 31 2.29 -17.62 -3.34
C LEU A 31 3.32 -18.76 -3.30
N SER A 32 4.04 -18.89 -2.19
CA SER A 32 5.03 -19.95 -2.02
C SER A 32 4.42 -21.35 -1.80
N LYS A 33 3.12 -21.42 -1.50
CA LYS A 33 2.35 -22.65 -1.30
C LYS A 33 0.87 -22.41 -1.59
N ASN A 34 0.09 -23.48 -1.68
CA ASN A 34 -1.36 -23.36 -1.84
C ASN A 34 -2.01 -22.65 -0.65
N VAL A 35 -3.09 -21.92 -0.93
CA VAL A 35 -3.83 -21.07 0.02
C VAL A 35 -4.24 -21.86 1.28
N ASP A 36 -4.65 -23.13 1.12
CA ASP A 36 -5.09 -23.99 2.23
C ASP A 36 -3.97 -24.34 3.22
N ARG A 37 -2.71 -24.23 2.80
CA ARG A 37 -1.54 -24.50 3.67
C ARG A 37 -1.14 -23.32 4.54
N TYR A 38 -1.85 -22.19 4.48
CA TYR A 38 -1.63 -21.04 5.37
C TYR A 38 -2.58 -21.11 6.57
N VAL A 39 -2.17 -21.88 7.58
CA VAL A 39 -3.01 -22.19 8.77
C VAL A 39 -2.71 -21.32 10.00
N LYS A 40 -1.50 -20.78 10.12
CA LYS A 40 -1.06 -20.02 11.32
C LYS A 40 -1.47 -18.55 11.28
N THR A 41 -1.22 -17.92 10.14
CA THR A 41 -1.59 -16.53 9.85
C THR A 41 -2.10 -16.50 8.41
N THR A 42 -2.92 -15.50 8.09
CA THR A 42 -3.32 -15.24 6.70
C THR A 42 -2.66 -13.93 6.24
N PRO A 43 -1.49 -14.01 5.59
CA PRO A 43 -0.82 -12.85 5.02
C PRO A 43 -1.72 -12.08 4.03
N PRO A 44 -1.43 -10.80 3.76
CA PRO A 44 -2.19 -9.96 2.84
C PRO A 44 -2.41 -10.60 1.45
N HIS A 45 -1.35 -11.10 0.81
CA HIS A 45 -1.44 -11.76 -0.50
C HIS A 45 -2.28 -13.05 -0.47
N VAL A 46 -2.32 -13.76 0.67
CA VAL A 46 -3.18 -14.95 0.83
C VAL A 46 -4.64 -14.55 1.02
N LYS A 47 -4.93 -13.45 1.72
CA LYS A 47 -6.30 -12.90 1.80
C LYS A 47 -6.81 -12.49 0.42
N ALA A 48 -5.97 -11.81 -0.36
CA ALA A 48 -6.29 -11.46 -1.74
C ALA A 48 -6.53 -12.71 -2.60
N ALA A 49 -5.66 -13.72 -2.50
CA ALA A 49 -5.86 -15.00 -3.19
C ALA A 49 -7.18 -15.70 -2.81
N LYS A 50 -7.58 -15.67 -1.53
CA LYS A 50 -8.89 -16.18 -1.10
C LYS A 50 -10.04 -15.42 -1.74
N LYS A 51 -9.94 -14.09 -1.88
CA LYS A 51 -10.94 -13.27 -2.58
C LYS A 51 -11.03 -13.63 -4.06
N LEU A 52 -9.91 -13.88 -4.74
CA LEU A 52 -9.88 -14.37 -6.12
C LEU A 52 -10.62 -15.71 -6.26
N ILE A 53 -10.32 -16.68 -5.38
CA ILE A 53 -10.98 -18.00 -5.35
C ILE A 53 -12.49 -17.88 -5.11
N ASN A 54 -12.90 -17.04 -4.17
CA ASN A 54 -14.32 -16.80 -3.88
C ASN A 54 -15.08 -16.18 -5.07
N ARG A 55 -14.36 -15.54 -6.00
CA ARG A 55 -14.91 -15.00 -7.26
C ARG A 55 -14.76 -15.95 -8.45
N GLY A 56 -14.34 -17.19 -8.20
CA GLY A 56 -14.22 -18.24 -9.23
C GLY A 56 -12.90 -18.24 -9.99
N ILE A 57 -11.90 -17.49 -9.53
CA ILE A 57 -10.55 -17.50 -10.15
C ILE A 57 -9.69 -18.55 -9.45
N SER A 58 -9.17 -19.50 -10.22
CA SER A 58 -8.23 -20.51 -9.71
C SER A 58 -6.89 -19.86 -9.39
N VAL A 59 -6.34 -20.20 -8.23
CA VAL A 59 -5.03 -19.72 -7.77
C VAL A 59 -4.22 -20.90 -7.23
N VAL A 60 -2.98 -21.02 -7.66
CA VAL A 60 -2.07 -22.11 -7.29
C VAL A 60 -0.74 -21.59 -6.72
N ALA A 61 0.01 -22.48 -6.08
CA ALA A 61 1.38 -22.17 -5.67
C ALA A 61 2.23 -21.79 -6.90
N GLY A 62 3.02 -20.72 -6.77
CA GLY A 62 3.80 -20.12 -7.86
C GLY A 62 3.17 -18.88 -8.48
N ASP A 63 1.85 -18.68 -8.31
CA ASP A 63 1.17 -17.51 -8.86
C ASP A 63 1.61 -16.21 -8.17
N ILE A 64 1.67 -15.14 -8.94
CA ILE A 64 1.90 -13.77 -8.44
C ILE A 64 0.54 -13.14 -8.14
N ILE A 65 0.32 -12.82 -6.87
CA ILE A 65 -0.88 -12.13 -6.43
C ILE A 65 -0.62 -10.65 -6.37
N SER A 66 -1.39 -9.90 -7.16
CA SER A 66 -1.40 -8.44 -7.18
C SER A 66 -2.56 -7.93 -6.32
N TYR A 67 -2.29 -7.06 -5.35
CA TYR A 67 -3.33 -6.53 -4.45
C TYR A 67 -3.00 -5.13 -3.97
N VAL A 68 -4.02 -4.38 -3.58
CA VAL A 68 -3.88 -3.05 -2.94
C VAL A 68 -4.37 -3.09 -1.50
N LYS A 69 -3.91 -2.16 -0.67
CA LYS A 69 -4.46 -1.94 0.67
C LYS A 69 -5.76 -1.17 0.58
N THR A 70 -6.79 -1.69 1.25
CA THR A 70 -8.12 -1.11 1.28
C THR A 70 -8.58 -0.92 2.71
N LYS A 71 -9.56 -0.02 2.90
CA LYS A 71 -10.20 0.24 4.20
C LYS A 71 -11.22 -0.83 4.60
N ASP A 72 -11.33 -1.92 3.83
CA ASP A 72 -12.29 -2.99 4.13
C ASP A 72 -11.82 -3.88 5.30
N ARG A 73 -12.71 -4.77 5.74
CA ARG A 73 -12.45 -5.68 6.87
C ARG A 73 -11.26 -6.62 6.63
N ASP A 74 -11.01 -7.02 5.38
CA ASP A 74 -9.89 -7.90 5.05
C ASP A 74 -8.57 -7.13 4.93
N GLY A 75 -8.66 -5.80 4.72
CA GLY A 75 -7.57 -4.83 4.59
C GLY A 75 -6.84 -4.90 3.26
N VAL A 76 -7.37 -5.66 2.30
CA VAL A 76 -6.79 -5.86 0.96
C VAL A 76 -7.85 -6.20 -0.07
N GLU A 77 -7.64 -5.77 -1.31
CA GLU A 77 -8.44 -6.18 -2.47
C GLU A 77 -7.50 -6.61 -3.61
N PRO A 78 -7.77 -7.72 -4.33
CA PRO A 78 -7.01 -8.07 -5.52
C PRO A 78 -7.14 -6.97 -6.57
N LEU A 79 -6.04 -6.71 -7.29
CA LEU A 79 -5.95 -5.59 -8.22
C LEU A 79 -7.08 -5.60 -9.26
N GLU A 80 -7.42 -6.80 -9.75
CA GLU A 80 -8.46 -7.05 -10.76
C GLU A 80 -9.87 -6.59 -10.35
N PHE A 81 -10.09 -6.40 -9.05
CA PHE A 81 -11.40 -6.02 -8.50
C PHE A 81 -11.34 -4.79 -7.60
N ALA A 82 -10.16 -4.18 -7.47
CA ALA A 82 -9.96 -3.00 -6.67
C ALA A 82 -10.55 -1.77 -7.35
N ARG A 83 -10.99 -0.82 -6.53
CA ARG A 83 -11.39 0.52 -6.99
C ARG A 83 -10.69 1.59 -6.18
N LYS A 84 -10.42 2.74 -6.81
CA LYS A 84 -9.71 3.86 -6.18
C LYS A 84 -10.42 4.35 -4.90
N ASP A 85 -11.76 4.31 -4.85
CA ASP A 85 -12.55 4.72 -3.67
C ASP A 85 -12.33 3.87 -2.41
N GLN A 86 -11.82 2.64 -2.58
CA GLN A 86 -11.64 1.71 -1.48
C GLN A 86 -10.22 1.75 -0.89
N VAL A 87 -9.28 2.40 -1.58
CA VAL A 87 -7.86 2.41 -1.23
C VAL A 87 -7.65 3.11 0.11
N ASP A 88 -6.83 2.48 0.96
CA ASP A 88 -6.43 3.07 2.23
C ASP A 88 -5.25 4.04 2.05
N ILE A 89 -5.57 5.27 1.64
CA ILE A 89 -4.58 6.34 1.38
C ILE A 89 -3.66 6.55 2.58
N ASP A 90 -4.21 6.56 3.79
CA ASP A 90 -3.44 6.83 5.00
C ASP A 90 -2.41 5.72 5.25
N LYS A 91 -2.74 4.47 4.89
CA LYS A 91 -1.78 3.37 4.95
C LYS A 91 -0.64 3.51 3.95
N TYR A 92 -0.92 4.00 2.74
CA TYR A 92 0.13 4.26 1.75
C TYR A 92 1.01 5.45 2.13
N VAL A 93 0.44 6.48 2.78
CA VAL A 93 1.23 7.57 3.36
C VAL A 93 2.14 7.05 4.47
N GLU A 94 1.64 6.19 5.36
CA GLU A 94 2.46 5.54 6.40
C GLU A 94 3.62 4.74 5.78
N TYR A 95 3.36 3.99 4.70
CA TYR A 95 4.40 3.26 3.97
C TYR A 95 5.43 4.20 3.33
N LEU A 96 4.98 5.31 2.74
CA LEU A 96 5.86 6.32 2.18
C LEU A 96 6.79 6.88 3.27
N THR A 97 6.24 7.29 4.42
CA THR A 97 7.02 7.80 5.56
C THR A 97 7.98 6.76 6.10
N SER A 98 7.52 5.52 6.31
CA SER A 98 8.34 4.45 6.89
C SER A 98 9.45 3.98 5.95
N ALA A 99 9.20 3.90 4.64
CA ALA A 99 10.20 3.45 3.67
C ALA A 99 11.36 4.44 3.54
N PHE A 100 11.06 5.74 3.62
CA PHE A 100 12.06 6.79 3.49
C PHE A 100 12.61 7.29 4.82
N GLY A 101 12.02 6.94 5.97
CA GLY A 101 12.41 7.46 7.29
C GLY A 101 13.91 7.37 7.57
N GLN A 102 14.52 6.19 7.38
CA GLN A 102 15.97 6.02 7.59
C GLN A 102 16.82 6.85 6.61
N VAL A 103 16.37 6.97 5.36
CA VAL A 103 17.08 7.72 4.32
C VAL A 103 16.99 9.23 4.60
N LEU A 104 15.83 9.71 5.01
CA LEU A 104 15.58 11.11 5.32
C LEU A 104 16.31 11.54 6.58
N ASP A 105 16.29 10.71 7.62
CA ASP A 105 17.02 10.95 8.87
C ASP A 105 18.52 11.09 8.62
N ALA A 106 19.12 10.16 7.84
CA ALA A 106 20.53 10.24 7.46
C ALA A 106 20.88 11.49 6.63
N LEU A 107 19.88 12.09 5.95
CA LEU A 107 20.03 13.32 5.18
C LEU A 107 19.69 14.58 6.01
N GLY A 108 19.27 14.43 7.26
CA GLY A 108 18.81 15.52 8.12
C GLY A 108 17.52 16.19 7.61
N ILE A 109 16.67 15.42 6.93
CA ILE A 109 15.42 15.89 6.35
C ILE A 109 14.27 15.38 7.22
N ASP A 110 13.43 16.30 7.67
CA ASP A 110 12.23 15.99 8.43
C ASP A 110 11.05 15.77 7.47
N PHE A 111 10.38 14.62 7.58
CA PHE A 111 9.25 14.28 6.69
C PHE A 111 8.07 15.24 6.87
N ASP A 112 7.72 15.59 8.11
CA ASP A 112 6.61 16.51 8.41
C ASP A 112 6.87 17.89 7.83
N LYS A 113 8.13 18.33 7.84
CA LYS A 113 8.55 19.58 7.18
C LYS A 113 8.37 19.53 5.65
N ILE A 114 8.59 18.38 5.00
CA ILE A 114 8.42 18.22 3.54
C ILE A 114 6.93 18.35 3.16
N ILE A 115 6.06 17.64 3.88
CA ILE A 115 4.62 17.59 3.58
C ILE A 115 3.88 18.86 4.03
N GLY A 116 4.56 19.75 4.77
CA GLY A 116 3.99 21.02 5.20
C GLY A 116 2.93 20.88 6.28
N VAL A 117 3.00 19.80 7.07
CA VAL A 117 2.21 19.66 8.31
C VAL A 117 2.69 20.75 9.25
N THR A 118 2.06 21.91 9.11
CA THR A 118 2.09 22.93 10.15
C THR A 118 1.26 22.36 11.29
N SER A 119 1.66 22.54 12.55
CA SER A 119 1.21 21.75 13.72
C SER A 119 -0.30 21.64 13.99
N LEU A 120 -1.18 22.18 13.14
CA LEU A 120 -2.63 22.08 13.19
C LEU A 120 -3.20 20.70 12.82
N GLU A 121 -2.57 19.92 11.93
CA GLU A 121 -3.11 18.61 11.53
C GLU A 121 -2.81 17.47 12.53
N HIS A 122 -1.92 17.69 13.50
CA HIS A 122 -1.58 16.69 14.52
C HIS A 122 -2.58 16.64 15.69
N PHE A 123 -3.55 17.57 15.73
CA PHE A 123 -4.50 17.74 16.84
C PHE A 123 -5.98 17.58 16.46
N MET A 124 -6.31 17.29 15.20
CA MET A 124 -7.66 16.98 14.73
C MET A 124 -7.76 15.53 14.30
#